data_AF-A0A067G759-F1
#
_entry.id   AF-A0A067G759-F1
#
_cell.length_a   1.000
_cell.length_b   1.000
_cell.length_c   1.000
_cell.angle_alpha   90.00
_cell.angle_beta   90.00
_cell.angle_gamma   90.00
#
_symmetry.space_group_name_H-M   'P 1'
#
loop_
_entity.id
_entity.type
_entity.pdbx_description
1 polymer ?
#
loop_
_entity_poly.entity_id
_entity_poly.type
_entity_poly.pdbx_seq_one_letter_code
_entity_poly.pdbx_strand_id
1 'polypeptide(L)'
;MEGLEDFSKDELLKIDSEGRCVITDHGHFILFNVYGPRADSEDTVRIQFKLQFFHVLQKRWEFLLCQGRRIFVVGDLNIAPAAIDRCDAGPDFAKNEFRIWFRSMLVESGGSFFDVFRSKHPERREAYTCWPSNTGAEQFNYGTRIDHILCAGPCLHQKHDLQSHNFVTCHVNECDILIDYKRWKPGNAP
;
A
#
# COMPACT_ATOMS: atom_id res chain seq x y z
N MET A 1 5.80 23.55 3.42
CA MET A 1 6.01 22.12 3.18
C MET A 1 5.43 21.85 1.82
N GLU A 2 6.26 21.75 0.79
CA GLU A 2 5.78 21.69 -0.60
C GLU A 2 4.88 20.47 -0.83
N GLY A 3 3.72 20.70 -1.43
CA GLY A 3 2.70 19.70 -1.73
C GLY A 3 1.78 19.33 -0.54
N LEU A 4 1.90 20.03 0.58
CA LEU A 4 1.09 19.84 1.79
C LEU A 4 0.59 21.19 2.35
N GLU A 5 0.43 22.19 1.49
CA GLU A 5 0.01 23.55 1.85
C GLU A 5 -1.42 23.59 2.43
N ASP A 6 -2.24 22.60 2.09
CA ASP A 6 -3.62 22.44 2.57
C ASP A 6 -3.69 22.04 4.07
N PHE A 7 -2.56 21.69 4.70
CA PHE A 7 -2.52 21.19 6.08
C PHE A 7 -1.79 22.16 7.01
N SER A 8 -2.33 22.34 8.21
CA SER A 8 -1.63 23.04 9.27
C SER A 8 -0.44 22.22 9.78
N LYS A 9 0.55 22.91 10.36
CA LYS A 9 1.71 22.26 10.97
C LYS A 9 1.31 21.30 12.10
N ASP A 10 0.30 21.67 12.89
CA ASP A 10 -0.16 20.86 14.04
C ASP A 10 -0.86 19.58 13.58
N GLU A 11 -1.62 19.62 12.49
CA GLU A 11 -2.21 18.42 11.88
C GLU A 11 -1.11 17.46 11.42
N LEU A 12 -0.08 17.96 10.74
CA LEU A 12 1.02 17.14 10.24
C LEU A 12 1.84 16.53 11.39
N LEU A 13 2.13 17.30 12.44
CA LEU A 13 2.81 16.78 13.64
C LEU A 13 1.98 15.71 14.35
N LYS A 14 0.66 15.89 14.42
CA LYS A 14 -0.23 14.90 15.01
C LYS A 14 -0.24 13.60 14.21
N ILE A 15 -0.30 13.69 12.88
CA ILE A 15 -0.32 12.52 12.00
C ILE A 15 1.02 11.75 12.06
N ASP A 16 2.14 12.45 12.18
CA ASP A 16 3.48 11.85 12.22
C ASP A 16 3.93 11.41 13.64
N SER A 17 3.11 11.68 14.67
CA SER A 17 3.46 11.42 16.07
C SER A 17 3.62 9.94 16.47
N GLU A 18 3.26 9.01 15.57
CA GLU A 18 3.27 7.57 15.84
C GLU A 18 4.39 6.80 15.12
N GLY A 19 5.30 7.48 14.40
CA GLY A 19 6.43 6.82 13.74
C GLY A 19 6.04 5.82 12.66
N ARG A 20 4.98 6.12 11.90
CA ARG A 20 4.33 5.20 10.95
C ARG A 20 4.84 5.27 9.53
N CYS A 21 5.73 6.20 9.22
CA CYS A 21 6.28 6.37 7.89
C CYS A 21 7.76 6.72 7.98
N VAL A 22 8.60 5.97 7.28
CA VAL A 22 10.00 6.33 7.06
C VAL A 22 10.21 6.49 5.56
N ILE A 23 10.81 7.62 5.18
CA ILE A 23 11.02 7.98 3.77
C ILE A 23 12.51 8.01 3.49
N THR A 24 12.95 7.30 2.45
CA THR A 24 14.34 7.34 1.96
C THR A 24 14.38 7.70 0.47
N ASP A 25 15.20 8.71 0.12
CA ASP A 25 15.43 9.11 -1.26
C ASP A 25 16.72 8.45 -1.78
N HIS A 26 16.59 7.63 -2.83
CA HIS A 26 17.70 6.90 -3.44
C HIS A 26 18.14 7.53 -4.78
N GLY A 27 17.74 8.77 -5.05
CA GLY A 27 17.96 9.48 -6.31
C GLY A 27 17.01 9.01 -7.41
N HIS A 28 17.12 7.74 -7.80
CA HIS A 28 16.31 7.16 -8.88
C HIS A 28 14.84 6.97 -8.51
N PHE A 29 14.56 6.71 -7.24
CA PHE A 29 13.24 6.54 -6.66
C PHE A 29 13.24 6.96 -5.18
N ILE A 30 12.03 7.18 -4.65
CA ILE A 30 11.78 7.45 -3.24
C ILE A 30 11.02 6.25 -2.66
N LEU A 31 11.50 5.72 -1.55
CA LEU A 31 10.86 4.62 -0.83
C LEU A 31 10.13 5.17 0.40
N PHE A 32 8.85 4.83 0.51
CA PHE A 32 8.02 5.06 1.69
C PHE A 32 7.79 3.71 2.36
N ASN A 33 8.41 3.51 3.52
CA ASN A 33 8.09 2.37 4.39
C ASN A 33 6.97 2.79 5.34
N VAL A 34 5.77 2.23 5.13
CA VAL A 34 4.53 2.65 5.78
C VAL A 34 3.97 1.55 6.66
N TYR A 35 3.63 1.92 7.89
CA TYR A 35 2.80 1.15 8.81
C TYR A 35 1.46 1.85 9.04
N GLY A 36 0.52 1.55 8.15
CA GLY A 36 -0.83 2.11 8.12
C GLY A 36 -1.57 1.87 9.44
N PRO A 37 -2.35 2.86 9.91
CA PRO A 37 -3.18 2.69 11.10
C PRO A 37 -4.15 1.52 10.98
N ARG A 38 -4.20 0.67 12.00
CA ARG A 38 -5.36 -0.21 12.22
C ARG A 38 -6.46 0.62 12.87
N ALA A 39 -7.70 0.42 12.40
CA ALA A 39 -8.90 1.02 12.96
C ALA A 39 -10.01 -0.04 12.97
N ASP A 40 -10.58 -0.30 14.13
CA ASP A 40 -11.76 -1.16 14.26
C ASP A 40 -13.03 -0.35 13.94
N SER A 41 -14.14 -1.01 13.55
CA SER A 41 -15.32 -0.33 13.00
C SER A 41 -15.98 0.68 13.95
N GLU A 42 -15.86 0.44 15.26
CA GLU A 42 -16.46 1.29 16.30
C GLU A 42 -15.53 2.42 16.75
N ASP A 43 -14.24 2.38 16.39
CA ASP A 43 -13.24 3.36 16.81
C ASP A 43 -13.21 4.54 15.82
N THR A 44 -14.19 5.42 15.95
CA THR A 44 -14.35 6.60 15.10
C THR A 44 -13.12 7.50 15.12
N VAL A 45 -12.45 7.65 16.28
CA VAL A 45 -11.24 8.45 16.40
C VAL A 45 -10.11 7.86 15.55
N ARG A 46 -9.95 6.53 15.60
CA ARG A 46 -8.91 5.85 14.83
C ARG A 46 -9.22 5.77 13.35
N ILE A 47 -10.49 5.66 12.97
CA ILE A 47 -10.96 5.77 11.59
C ILE A 47 -10.59 7.15 11.04
N GLN A 48 -10.90 8.24 11.76
CA GLN A 48 -10.54 9.60 11.34
C GLN A 48 -9.02 9.79 11.23
N PHE A 49 -8.25 9.26 12.18
CA PHE A 49 -6.79 9.29 12.08
C PHE A 49 -6.30 8.55 10.83
N LYS A 50 -6.83 7.37 10.54
CA LYS A 50 -6.47 6.57 9.36
C LYS A 50 -6.78 7.31 8.05
N LEU A 51 -7.95 7.98 7.99
CA LEU A 51 -8.33 8.80 6.84
C LEU A 51 -7.35 9.94 6.62
N GLN A 52 -7.06 10.72 7.67
CA GLN A 52 -6.11 11.84 7.58
C GLN A 52 -4.69 11.37 7.23
N PHE A 53 -4.24 10.27 7.83
CA PHE A 53 -2.93 9.68 7.57
C PHE A 53 -2.75 9.34 6.08
N PHE A 54 -3.72 8.64 5.49
CA PHE A 54 -3.65 8.28 4.07
C PHE A 54 -3.89 9.47 3.14
N HIS A 55 -4.69 10.46 3.55
CA HIS A 55 -4.89 11.68 2.77
C HIS A 55 -3.59 12.50 2.63
N VAL A 56 -2.85 12.69 3.73
CA VAL A 56 -1.55 13.38 3.72
C VAL A 56 -0.53 12.63 2.87
N LEU A 57 -0.45 11.29 3.01
CA LEU A 57 0.46 10.49 2.18
C LEU A 57 0.11 10.57 0.71
N GLN A 58 -1.18 10.49 0.35
CA GLN A 58 -1.63 10.61 -1.03
C GLN A 58 -1.23 11.95 -1.63
N LYS A 59 -1.48 13.07 -0.93
CA LYS A 59 -1.06 14.41 -1.38
C LYS A 59 0.45 14.49 -1.60
N ARG A 60 1.23 13.92 -0.67
CA ARG A 60 2.69 13.86 -0.80
C ARG A 60 3.12 13.04 -2.01
N TRP A 61 2.46 11.91 -2.28
CA TRP A 61 2.76 11.07 -3.44
C TRP A 61 2.42 11.77 -4.75
N GLU A 62 1.23 12.36 -4.85
CA GLU A 62 0.77 13.12 -6.02
C GLU A 62 1.74 14.26 -6.35
N PHE A 63 2.16 15.02 -5.34
CA PHE A 63 3.15 16.08 -5.52
C PHE A 63 4.47 15.55 -6.10
N LEU A 64 5.01 14.48 -5.53
CA LEU A 64 6.27 13.87 -5.99
C LEU A 64 6.16 13.29 -7.41
N LEU A 65 5.02 12.67 -7.75
CA LEU A 65 4.75 12.17 -9.10
C LEU A 65 4.66 13.31 -10.12
N CYS A 66 4.03 14.44 -9.78
CA CYS A 66 4.00 15.64 -10.61
C CYS A 66 5.40 16.21 -10.88
N GLN A 67 6.36 16.00 -9.96
CA GLN A 67 7.78 16.33 -10.16
C GLN A 67 8.55 15.27 -10.97
N GLY A 68 7.86 14.27 -11.54
CA GLY A 68 8.47 13.19 -12.30
C GLY A 68 9.26 12.19 -11.44
N ARG A 69 9.09 12.22 -10.11
CA ARG A 69 9.74 11.24 -9.22
C ARG A 69 9.07 9.88 -9.36
N ARG A 70 9.82 8.83 -9.02
CA ARG A 70 9.32 7.46 -8.90
C ARG A 70 9.15 7.15 -7.43
N ILE A 71 8.04 6.50 -7.09
CA ILE A 71 7.67 6.23 -5.72
C ILE A 71 7.46 4.74 -5.55
N PHE A 72 8.00 4.20 -4.47
CA PHE A 72 7.65 2.91 -3.92
C PHE A 72 7.02 3.11 -2.55
N VAL A 73 5.87 2.48 -2.31
CA VAL A 73 5.25 2.39 -0.99
C VAL A 73 5.27 0.93 -0.58
N VAL A 74 5.95 0.63 0.51
CA VAL A 74 6.09 -0.73 1.03
C VAL A 74 5.61 -0.79 2.47
N GLY A 75 5.11 -1.95 2.88
CA GLY A 75 4.77 -2.24 4.27
C GLY A 75 3.30 -2.58 4.48
N ASP A 76 2.89 -2.59 5.74
CA ASP A 76 1.53 -2.95 6.15
C ASP A 76 0.62 -1.73 6.08
N LEU A 77 -0.26 -1.70 5.09
CA LEU A 77 -1.23 -0.62 4.93
C LEU A 77 -2.50 -0.85 5.76
N ASN A 78 -2.63 -2.00 6.43
CA ASN A 78 -3.82 -2.43 7.17
C ASN A 78 -5.09 -2.37 6.30
N ILE A 79 -4.95 -2.69 5.01
CA ILE A 79 -6.04 -2.67 4.02
C ILE A 79 -5.89 -3.90 3.12
N ALA A 80 -6.96 -4.68 3.00
CA ALA A 80 -7.12 -5.70 1.97
C ALA A 80 -7.99 -5.15 0.84
N PRO A 81 -7.43 -4.88 -0.36
CA PRO A 81 -8.11 -4.14 -1.42
C PRO A 81 -9.33 -4.84 -2.01
N ALA A 82 -9.24 -6.15 -2.25
CA ALA A 82 -10.27 -6.95 -2.92
C ALA A 82 -10.64 -8.21 -2.13
N ALA A 83 -11.79 -8.82 -2.45
CA ALA A 83 -12.27 -10.01 -1.73
C ALA A 83 -11.29 -11.18 -1.80
N ILE A 84 -10.56 -11.33 -2.91
CA ILE A 84 -9.48 -12.33 -3.07
C ILE A 84 -8.34 -12.16 -2.05
N ASP A 85 -8.20 -10.98 -1.46
CA ASP A 85 -7.17 -10.65 -0.47
C ASP A 85 -7.59 -10.96 0.98
N ARG A 86 -8.76 -11.57 1.20
CA ARG A 86 -9.25 -11.94 2.53
C ARG A 86 -10.08 -13.21 2.53
N CYS A 87 -9.79 -14.13 3.45
CA CYS A 87 -10.48 -15.43 3.52
C CYS A 87 -12.00 -15.30 3.77
N ASP A 88 -12.43 -14.36 4.64
CA ASP A 88 -13.81 -14.17 5.07
C ASP A 88 -14.47 -12.89 4.51
N ALA A 89 -14.16 -12.55 3.25
CA ALA A 89 -14.78 -11.41 2.58
C ALA A 89 -16.29 -11.63 2.36
N GLY A 90 -17.12 -10.96 3.17
CA GLY A 90 -18.58 -10.94 3.01
C GLY A 90 -19.07 -10.05 1.85
N PRO A 91 -20.39 -10.00 1.58
CA PRO A 91 -20.97 -9.27 0.44
C PRO A 91 -20.63 -7.77 0.41
N ASP A 92 -20.56 -7.13 1.58
CA ASP A 92 -20.28 -5.69 1.70
C ASP A 92 -18.78 -5.38 1.82
N PHE A 93 -17.91 -6.38 1.67
CA PHE A 93 -16.47 -6.22 1.84
C PHE A 93 -15.90 -5.06 1.01
N ALA A 94 -16.33 -4.94 -0.25
CA ALA A 94 -15.84 -3.92 -1.18
C ALA A 94 -16.26 -2.48 -0.81
N LYS A 95 -17.31 -2.29 0.01
CA LYS A 95 -17.89 -0.98 0.34
C LYS A 95 -17.13 -0.20 1.40
N ASN A 96 -16.17 -0.82 2.09
CA ASN A 96 -15.35 -0.12 3.08
C ASN A 96 -14.54 1.00 2.44
N GLU A 97 -14.58 2.19 3.04
CA GLU A 97 -13.97 3.42 2.50
C GLU A 97 -12.47 3.29 2.23
N PHE A 98 -11.71 2.60 3.09
CA PHE A 98 -10.27 2.42 2.89
C PHE A 98 -9.96 1.51 1.70
N ARG A 99 -10.85 0.55 1.40
CA ARG A 99 -10.70 -0.32 0.23
C ARG A 99 -11.09 0.41 -1.05
N ILE A 100 -12.12 1.25 -1.00
CA ILE A 100 -12.48 2.14 -2.10
C ILE A 100 -11.32 3.09 -2.40
N TRP A 101 -10.79 3.75 -1.37
CA TRP A 101 -9.63 4.63 -1.47
C TRP A 101 -8.43 3.90 -2.08
N PHE A 102 -8.05 2.74 -1.53
CA PHE A 102 -6.92 1.97 -2.05
C PHE A 102 -7.08 1.66 -3.54
N ARG A 103 -8.24 1.11 -3.94
CA ARG A 103 -8.50 0.77 -5.34
C ARG A 103 -8.49 2.01 -6.24
N SER A 104 -9.01 3.14 -5.77
CA SER A 104 -9.02 4.39 -6.53
C SER A 104 -7.62 4.90 -6.90
N MET A 105 -6.61 4.58 -6.09
CA MET A 105 -5.21 4.91 -6.41
C MET A 105 -4.59 3.99 -7.46
N LEU A 106 -5.20 2.83 -7.73
CA LEU A 106 -4.65 1.85 -8.66
C LEU A 106 -4.91 2.23 -10.11
N VAL A 107 -3.97 1.91 -11.00
CA VAL A 107 -4.07 2.17 -12.45
C VAL A 107 -5.33 1.55 -13.07
N GLU A 108 -5.75 0.38 -12.61
CA GLU A 108 -7.00 -0.27 -13.04
C GLU A 108 -8.27 0.57 -12.79
N SER A 109 -8.22 1.50 -11.84
CA SER A 109 -9.32 2.41 -11.49
C SER A 109 -9.04 3.86 -11.92
N GLY A 110 -8.02 4.09 -12.76
CA GLY A 110 -7.63 5.42 -13.24
C GLY A 110 -6.65 6.17 -12.32
N GLY A 111 -6.13 5.52 -11.28
CA GLY A 111 -5.06 6.06 -10.44
C GLY A 111 -3.67 5.90 -11.05
N SER A 112 -2.63 6.16 -10.24
CA SER A 112 -1.22 6.16 -10.69
C SER A 112 -0.39 4.97 -10.19
N PHE A 113 -0.90 4.22 -9.23
CA PHE A 113 -0.15 3.15 -8.56
C PHE A 113 -0.45 1.78 -9.16
N PHE A 114 0.58 0.95 -9.23
CA PHE A 114 0.43 -0.49 -9.41
C PHE A 114 0.54 -1.17 -8.05
N ASP A 115 -0.40 -2.06 -7.73
CA ASP A 115 -0.15 -3.14 -6.77
C ASP A 115 0.75 -4.15 -7.49
N VAL A 116 2.04 -4.17 -7.14
CA VAL A 116 3.04 -4.96 -7.86
C VAL A 116 2.71 -6.46 -7.78
N PHE A 117 2.19 -6.93 -6.63
CA PHE A 117 1.83 -8.33 -6.48
C PHE A 117 0.65 -8.69 -7.39
N ARG A 118 -0.44 -7.91 -7.36
CA ARG A 118 -1.61 -8.19 -8.21
C ARG A 118 -1.34 -7.96 -9.70
N SER A 119 -0.39 -7.09 -10.04
CA SER A 119 0.07 -6.92 -11.43
C SER A 119 0.76 -8.17 -11.99
N LYS A 120 1.39 -8.99 -11.14
CA LYS A 120 2.12 -10.22 -11.53
C LYS A 120 1.33 -11.50 -11.28
N HIS A 121 0.49 -11.49 -10.25
CA HIS A 121 -0.28 -12.63 -9.78
C HIS A 121 -1.77 -12.27 -9.62
N PRO A 122 -2.46 -11.83 -10.69
CA PRO A 122 -3.81 -11.25 -10.60
C PRO A 122 -4.82 -12.22 -9.98
N GLU A 123 -4.81 -13.48 -10.44
CA GLU A 123 -5.76 -14.51 -10.04
C GLU A 123 -5.30 -15.38 -8.86
N ARG A 124 -4.10 -15.11 -8.31
CA ARG A 124 -3.55 -15.95 -7.24
C ARG A 124 -4.37 -15.82 -5.96
N ARG A 125 -5.02 -16.91 -5.56
CA ARG A 125 -5.76 -17.00 -4.30
C ARG A 125 -4.81 -17.33 -3.14
N GLU A 126 -5.31 -17.16 -1.91
CA GLU A 126 -4.63 -17.66 -0.70
C GLU A 126 -3.26 -17.03 -0.40
N ALA A 127 -2.93 -15.91 -1.07
CA ALA A 127 -1.69 -15.16 -0.89
C ALA A 127 -1.84 -14.12 0.23
N TYR A 128 -1.97 -14.60 1.46
CA TYR A 128 -2.15 -13.77 2.65
C TYR A 128 -0.82 -13.45 3.33
N THR A 129 -0.76 -12.33 4.06
CA THR A 129 0.46 -11.86 4.73
C THR A 129 0.27 -11.70 6.23
N CYS A 130 -0.97 -11.74 6.71
CA CYS A 130 -1.34 -11.59 8.10
C CYS A 130 -2.42 -12.60 8.50
N TRP A 131 -2.22 -13.27 9.64
CA TRP A 131 -3.14 -14.26 10.21
C TRP A 131 -3.43 -13.92 11.68
N PRO A 132 -4.69 -14.04 12.14
CA PRO A 132 -5.03 -13.93 13.55
C PRO A 132 -4.18 -14.89 14.40
N SER A 133 -3.56 -14.37 15.47
CA SER A 133 -2.62 -15.14 16.30
C SER A 133 -3.29 -16.15 17.22
N ASN A 134 -4.57 -15.98 17.55
CA ASN A 134 -5.21 -16.65 18.68
C ASN A 134 -6.09 -17.85 18.28
N THR A 135 -6.13 -18.22 17.00
CA THR A 135 -7.12 -19.19 16.47
C THR A 135 -6.51 -20.32 15.63
N GLY A 136 -5.18 -20.44 15.58
CA GLY A 136 -4.51 -21.39 14.68
C GLY A 136 -4.71 -21.06 13.19
N ALA A 137 -5.19 -19.85 12.87
CA ALA A 137 -5.56 -19.42 11.52
C ALA A 137 -4.47 -19.63 10.47
N GLU A 138 -3.20 -19.50 10.84
CA GLU A 138 -2.07 -19.73 9.93
C GLU A 138 -2.01 -21.18 9.43
N GLN A 139 -2.39 -22.17 10.25
CA GLN A 139 -2.37 -23.59 9.85
C GLN A 139 -3.39 -23.90 8.74
N PHE A 140 -4.51 -23.18 8.74
CA PHE A 140 -5.58 -23.31 7.75
C PHE A 140 -5.52 -22.22 6.68
N ASN A 141 -4.44 -21.44 6.66
CA ASN A 141 -4.27 -20.27 5.82
C ASN A 141 -5.47 -19.28 5.85
N TYR A 142 -6.12 -19.14 7.00
CA TYR A 142 -7.22 -18.21 7.20
C TYR A 142 -6.66 -16.80 7.42
N GLY A 143 -6.33 -16.11 6.32
CA GLY A 143 -5.53 -14.89 6.37
C GLY A 143 -6.13 -13.70 5.64
N THR A 144 -5.35 -12.63 5.65
CA THR A 144 -5.60 -11.39 4.90
C THR A 144 -4.28 -10.87 4.33
N ARG A 145 -4.29 -10.35 3.09
CA ARG A 145 -3.17 -9.65 2.47
C ARG A 145 -3.28 -8.15 2.76
N ILE A 146 -2.43 -7.66 3.66
CA ILE A 146 -2.40 -6.24 4.08
C ILE A 146 -1.04 -5.59 3.90
N ASP A 147 0.00 -6.39 3.62
CA ASP A 147 1.32 -5.92 3.28
C ASP A 147 1.42 -5.79 1.76
N HIS A 148 1.86 -4.62 1.30
CA HIS A 148 1.84 -4.26 -0.12
C HIS A 148 3.19 -3.71 -0.58
N ILE A 149 3.45 -3.88 -1.87
CA ILE A 149 4.42 -3.09 -2.61
C ILE A 149 3.64 -2.37 -3.69
N LEU A 150 3.49 -1.07 -3.52
CA LEU A 150 2.91 -0.19 -4.52
C LEU A 150 4.02 0.59 -5.20
N CYS A 151 3.88 0.83 -6.49
CA CYS A 151 4.79 1.76 -7.16
C CYS A 151 4.11 2.59 -8.23
N ALA A 152 4.65 3.79 -8.43
CA ALA A 152 4.16 4.76 -9.39
C ALA A 152 5.32 5.57 -9.97
N GLY A 153 5.11 6.12 -11.16
CA GLY A 153 6.06 6.99 -11.85
C GLY A 153 6.58 6.42 -13.17
N PRO A 154 7.35 7.23 -13.91
CA PRO A 154 7.80 6.88 -15.26
C PRO A 154 8.77 5.69 -15.24
N CYS A 155 8.88 4.97 -16.36
CA CYS A 155 9.92 3.97 -16.53
C CYS A 155 11.33 4.61 -16.57
N LEU A 156 12.39 3.79 -16.56
CA LEU A 156 13.79 4.25 -16.68
C LEU A 156 14.28 4.38 -18.14
N HIS A 157 13.45 4.03 -19.13
CA HIS A 157 13.85 4.15 -20.54
C HIS A 157 13.95 5.63 -20.94
N GLN A 158 15.00 5.98 -21.68
CA GLN A 158 15.25 7.34 -22.17
C GLN A 158 14.53 7.67 -23.49
N LYS A 159 13.55 6.86 -23.93
CA LYS A 159 12.93 6.98 -25.27
C LYS A 159 11.65 7.82 -25.25
N HIS A 160 11.40 8.49 -26.38
CA HIS A 160 10.33 9.47 -26.62
C HIS A 160 8.90 8.90 -26.69
N ASP A 161 8.71 7.58 -26.62
CA ASP A 161 7.38 6.97 -26.66
C ASP A 161 6.91 6.66 -25.23
N LEU A 162 6.14 7.58 -24.65
CA LEU A 162 5.78 7.58 -23.23
C LEU A 162 4.41 6.94 -22.96
N GLN A 163 3.62 6.62 -24.00
CA GLN A 163 2.21 6.28 -23.80
C GLN A 163 1.96 4.84 -23.30
N SER A 164 2.96 3.96 -23.29
CA SER A 164 2.79 2.56 -22.87
C SER A 164 3.81 2.06 -21.82
N HIS A 165 4.77 2.90 -21.42
CA HIS A 165 5.86 2.49 -20.54
C HIS A 165 5.66 2.95 -19.09
N ASN A 166 5.60 1.99 -18.17
CA ASN A 166 5.64 2.26 -16.73
C ASN A 166 6.69 1.39 -16.04
N PHE A 167 7.05 1.75 -14.81
CA PHE A 167 8.12 1.05 -14.10
C PHE A 167 7.86 -0.46 -13.94
N VAL A 168 6.62 -0.86 -13.62
CA VAL A 168 6.27 -2.28 -13.40
C VAL A 168 6.39 -3.09 -14.67
N THR A 169 5.78 -2.63 -15.76
CA THR A 169 5.78 -3.40 -17.02
C THR A 169 7.16 -3.47 -17.66
N CYS A 170 8.00 -2.46 -17.44
CA CYS A 170 9.31 -2.35 -18.07
C CYS A 170 10.44 -3.00 -17.29
N HIS A 171 10.41 -2.93 -15.95
CA HIS A 171 11.59 -3.21 -15.11
C HIS A 171 11.35 -4.28 -14.04
N VAL A 172 10.10 -4.70 -13.83
CA VAL A 172 9.77 -5.79 -12.92
C VAL A 172 9.44 -7.01 -13.77
N ASN A 173 10.32 -8.00 -13.82
CA ASN A 173 10.06 -9.24 -14.55
C ASN A 173 9.16 -10.16 -13.72
N GLU A 174 9.65 -10.56 -12.56
CA GLU A 174 8.98 -11.38 -11.55
C GLU A 174 8.91 -10.61 -10.23
N CYS A 175 7.96 -10.98 -9.36
CA CYS A 175 7.81 -10.41 -8.03
C CYS A 175 7.37 -11.49 -7.06
N ASP A 176 8.37 -12.09 -6.41
CA ASP A 176 8.16 -13.23 -5.51
C ASP A 176 8.25 -12.84 -4.04
N ILE A 177 8.59 -11.57 -3.76
CA ILE A 177 8.86 -11.11 -2.40
C ILE A 177 7.64 -11.20 -1.49
N LEU A 178 6.42 -11.32 -2.02
CA LEU A 178 5.17 -11.56 -1.26
C LEU A 178 4.64 -13.00 -1.40
N ILE A 179 5.34 -13.88 -2.12
CA ILE A 179 4.96 -15.29 -2.29
C ILE A 179 5.22 -16.08 -1.01
N ASP A 180 6.39 -15.87 -0.42
CA ASP A 180 6.84 -16.54 0.81
C ASP A 180 6.88 -15.58 2.02
N TYR A 181 6.42 -14.34 1.84
CA TYR A 181 6.44 -13.35 2.91
C TYR A 181 5.50 -13.75 4.04
N LYS A 182 6.11 -14.08 5.17
CA LYS A 182 5.42 -14.20 6.45
C LYS A 182 5.90 -13.06 7.34
N ARG A 183 4.95 -12.32 7.91
CA ARG A 183 5.25 -11.37 8.97
C ARG A 183 6.03 -12.10 10.07
N TRP A 184 7.17 -11.54 10.45
CA TRP A 184 8.03 -12.12 11.49
C TRP A 184 7.25 -12.31 12.79
N LYS A 185 7.48 -13.44 13.45
CA LYS A 185 6.95 -13.78 14.77
C LYS A 185 8.10 -14.31 15.64
N PRO A 186 8.07 -14.10 16.97
CA PRO A 186 9.00 -14.77 17.87
C PRO A 186 8.91 -16.29 17.65
N GLY A 187 10.03 -16.92 17.26
CA GLY A 187 10.10 -18.34 16.92
C GLY A 187 10.19 -18.66 15.42
N ASN A 188 9.88 -17.71 14.54
CA ASN A 188 10.12 -17.80 13.09
C ASN A 188 11.41 -17.02 12.76
N ALA A 189 12.58 -17.60 13.07
CA ALA A 189 13.83 -17.16 12.46
C ALA A 189 14.00 -17.89 11.11
N PRO A 190 14.68 -17.28 10.11
CA PRO A 190 14.96 -17.92 8.83
C PRO A 190 15.77 -19.21 8.98
#